data_AF-A0A7W9BUD9-F1
#
_entry.id   AF-A0A7W9BUD9-F1
#
_cell.length_a   1.000
_cell.length_b   1.000
_cell.length_c   1.000
_cell.angle_alpha   90.00
_cell.angle_beta   90.00
_cell.angle_gamma   90.00
#
_symmetry.space_group_name_H-M   'P 1'
#
loop_
_entity.id
_entity.type
_entity.pdbx_description
1 polymer ?
#
loop_
_entity_poly.entity_id
_entity_poly.type
_entity_poly.pdbx_seq_one_letter_code
_entity_poly.pdbx_strand_id
1 'polypeptide(L)'
;MRPIAPLMMTVAFLAAAPAYAAPDPLAPTARWSANTGGRAPVPPMGWNTWNAFNSDIDEEKILASARVLVDGGLAKLGYRNVNIDDGWWQQRRQSDGRLVIRTAKFPSAGKPGSTDTSFRPLTDRIHAMGLRAGIYSDIGRNSCGQIYTPDFKNQPEGSVAEREVGLYGHVDQDIRLFFEEWGFDTIKVDGCGVRGLPADSPRVKSGLYRALPPLIDMQSMARTDVGAVKALYGSVDTALRRYNPDGDYTYSLCLWGSSDVRAWGKDMGNISRTSDDISPHWGRMLSNFDSAVTRSLYAHPGSWNDPDMLFVGTGDFDAAHPVEARSHFSMWAMINAPLFIGYDLRKLTPEQRAIFGNAAVVALNQDPAGNQAVVAYQSDDVQILVKTLAGGGKAVALFNRTASPAPVMLTAAQLKLVDTAPIALTDLWTGARRSFTKEQAFTLKPHETLVFRAAGQRSLANGLYLSEQPGSVNPAADGVVTPRVDPTIHKSVISWAGTRGPGEHPQYAGWGGAQADRAAYGDVLRVATRNYDTGIGVLAGSRLEVRNAGYTRFTAAVGVDDSASPAGGAVRFEVYGDGRKLATSRAVKFGEAAVPLAADVTGVKIVELVARRADGARGDPPAVDWADAALVR
;
A
#
# COMPACT_ATOMS: atom_id res chain seq x y z
N MET A 1 48.17 74.12 -10.41
CA MET A 1 47.05 74.06 -9.45
C MET A 1 46.22 72.81 -9.76
N ARG A 2 46.26 71.79 -8.91
CA ARG A 2 45.42 70.58 -9.00
C ARG A 2 44.39 70.66 -7.87
N PRO A 3 43.07 70.56 -8.13
CA PRO A 3 42.08 70.59 -7.05
C PRO A 3 41.88 69.20 -6.45
N ILE A 4 41.69 69.19 -5.14
CA ILE A 4 41.37 68.04 -4.29
C ILE A 4 39.85 67.80 -4.36
N ALA A 5 39.41 66.56 -4.60
CA ALA A 5 38.01 66.14 -4.53
C ALA A 5 37.68 65.55 -3.15
N PRO A 6 36.47 65.76 -2.60
CA PRO A 6 36.11 65.28 -1.27
C PRO A 6 35.58 63.83 -1.29
N LEU A 7 35.92 63.09 -0.24
CA LEU A 7 35.50 61.71 0.01
C LEU A 7 34.07 61.71 0.61
N MET A 8 33.08 61.15 -0.10
CA MET A 8 31.75 60.87 0.45
C MET A 8 31.74 59.49 1.12
N MET A 9 31.34 59.45 2.38
CA MET A 9 31.23 58.25 3.20
C MET A 9 29.79 57.74 3.16
N THR A 10 29.55 56.62 2.46
CA THR A 10 28.22 56.01 2.34
C THR A 10 28.01 55.02 3.49
N VAL A 11 27.06 55.33 4.39
CA VAL A 11 26.62 54.40 5.44
C VAL A 11 25.58 53.46 4.85
N ALA A 12 25.89 52.16 4.77
CA ALA A 12 24.96 51.13 4.34
C ALA A 12 24.13 50.64 5.53
N PHE A 13 22.82 50.90 5.52
CA PHE A 13 21.86 50.27 6.43
C PHE A 13 21.55 48.85 5.95
N LEU A 14 22.01 47.84 6.68
CA LEU A 14 21.56 46.45 6.54
C LEU A 14 20.18 46.30 7.18
N ALA A 15 19.12 46.30 6.36
CA ALA A 15 17.79 45.88 6.80
C ALA A 15 17.76 44.35 6.93
N ALA A 16 17.61 43.85 8.16
CA ALA A 16 17.39 42.43 8.42
C ALA A 16 16.01 42.02 7.88
N ALA A 17 15.97 41.13 6.89
CA ALA A 17 14.73 40.51 6.43
C ALA A 17 14.13 39.64 7.56
N PRO A 18 12.80 39.64 7.76
CA PRO A 18 12.19 38.81 8.78
C PRO A 18 12.41 37.33 8.43
N ALA A 19 12.96 36.56 9.36
CA ALA A 19 13.04 35.12 9.23
C ALA A 19 11.61 34.56 9.21
N TYR A 20 11.14 34.12 8.05
CA TYR A 20 9.91 33.33 7.96
C TYR A 20 10.14 32.04 8.76
N ALA A 21 9.43 31.90 9.89
CA ALA A 21 9.42 30.65 10.62
C ALA A 21 8.93 29.54 9.69
N ALA A 22 9.63 28.40 9.68
CA ALA A 22 9.19 27.24 8.92
C ALA A 22 7.78 26.83 9.36
N PRO A 23 6.87 26.47 8.43
CA PRO A 23 5.53 26.04 8.79
C PRO A 23 5.57 24.80 9.69
N ASP A 24 4.75 24.79 10.75
CA ASP A 24 4.63 23.63 11.66
C ASP A 24 4.09 22.42 10.89
N PRO A 25 4.87 21.34 10.71
CA PRO A 25 4.44 20.16 9.95
C PRO A 25 3.28 19.42 10.61
N LEU A 26 3.04 19.65 11.90
CA LEU A 26 1.95 19.04 12.67
C LEU A 26 0.76 19.98 12.85
N ALA A 27 0.76 21.14 12.21
CA ALA A 27 -0.40 22.04 12.24
C ALA A 27 -1.64 21.29 11.73
N PRO A 28 -2.79 21.43 12.41
CA PRO A 28 -4.03 20.81 11.97
C PRO A 28 -4.48 21.42 10.64
N THR A 29 -5.01 20.59 9.74
CA THR A 29 -5.39 21.00 8.38
C THR A 29 -6.88 21.04 8.15
N ALA A 30 -7.69 20.47 9.07
CA ALA A 30 -9.12 20.26 8.92
C ALA A 30 -9.51 19.42 7.68
N ARG A 31 -8.56 18.68 7.10
CA ARG A 31 -8.72 17.97 5.83
C ARG A 31 -8.25 16.53 5.93
N TRP A 32 -8.77 15.71 5.03
CA TRP A 32 -8.24 14.38 4.75
C TRP A 32 -7.15 14.52 3.69
N SER A 33 -5.89 14.28 4.06
CA SER A 33 -4.73 14.49 3.19
C SER A 33 -4.49 13.36 2.21
N ALA A 34 -4.99 12.16 2.53
CA ALA A 34 -4.78 10.99 1.71
C ALA A 34 -5.53 11.10 0.37
N ASN A 35 -4.99 10.45 -0.67
CA ASN A 35 -5.50 10.52 -2.02
C ASN A 35 -6.97 10.11 -2.09
N THR A 36 -7.78 11.00 -2.64
CA THR A 36 -9.20 10.78 -2.94
C THR A 36 -9.48 10.90 -4.43
N GLY A 37 -8.46 11.22 -5.23
CA GLY A 37 -8.52 11.17 -6.69
C GLY A 37 -8.30 9.75 -7.22
N GLY A 38 -8.68 9.52 -8.48
CA GLY A 38 -8.70 8.18 -9.05
C GLY A 38 -9.92 7.36 -8.60
N ARG A 39 -10.14 6.22 -9.24
CA ARG A 39 -11.29 5.33 -9.02
C ARG A 39 -10.89 4.04 -8.31
N ALA A 40 -10.56 4.16 -7.02
CA ALA A 40 -10.28 3.04 -6.12
C ALA A 40 -10.97 3.14 -4.73
N PRO A 41 -12.29 3.40 -4.65
CA PRO A 41 -13.01 3.49 -3.37
C PRO A 41 -13.03 2.17 -2.59
N VAL A 42 -12.78 1.07 -3.27
CA VAL A 42 -12.50 -0.30 -2.77
C VAL A 42 -11.26 -0.83 -3.50
N PRO A 43 -10.58 -1.87 -3.00
CA PRO A 43 -9.38 -2.41 -3.65
C PRO A 43 -9.67 -2.81 -5.11
N PRO A 44 -8.85 -2.39 -6.08
CA PRO A 44 -9.02 -2.80 -7.47
C PRO A 44 -8.95 -4.31 -7.65
N MET A 45 -9.80 -4.86 -8.52
CA MET A 45 -9.79 -6.27 -8.88
C MET A 45 -9.64 -6.43 -10.40
N GLY A 46 -8.98 -7.50 -10.83
CA GLY A 46 -8.79 -7.76 -12.25
C GLY A 46 -7.78 -8.85 -12.55
N TRP A 47 -7.03 -8.66 -13.63
CA TRP A 47 -6.03 -9.59 -14.14
C TRP A 47 -4.83 -8.81 -14.67
N ASN A 48 -3.62 -9.35 -14.49
CA ASN A 48 -2.38 -8.81 -15.04
C ASN A 48 -1.63 -9.91 -15.82
N THR A 49 -1.03 -9.54 -16.95
CA THR A 49 -0.36 -10.47 -17.86
C THR A 49 0.92 -11.12 -17.32
N TRP A 50 1.63 -10.47 -16.39
CA TRP A 50 3.04 -10.75 -16.07
C TRP A 50 3.27 -12.17 -15.57
N ASN A 51 2.59 -12.60 -14.50
CA ASN A 51 2.80 -13.92 -13.91
C ASN A 51 2.44 -15.07 -14.87
N ALA A 52 1.56 -14.82 -15.85
CA ALA A 52 1.15 -15.81 -16.84
C ALA A 52 2.10 -15.90 -18.04
N PHE A 53 2.67 -14.77 -18.47
CA PHE A 53 3.31 -14.65 -19.79
C PHE A 53 4.68 -13.97 -19.78
N ASN A 54 5.11 -13.42 -18.65
CA ASN A 54 6.24 -12.50 -18.55
C ASN A 54 6.11 -11.41 -19.64
N SER A 55 7.19 -11.15 -20.39
CA SER A 55 7.21 -10.22 -21.52
C SER A 55 6.62 -10.80 -22.84
N ASP A 56 6.26 -12.09 -22.91
CA ASP A 56 5.70 -12.71 -24.13
C ASP A 56 4.18 -12.49 -24.24
N ILE A 57 3.75 -11.24 -24.23
CA ILE A 57 2.36 -10.83 -24.38
C ILE A 57 2.00 -10.52 -25.83
N ASP A 58 0.72 -10.71 -26.17
CA ASP A 58 0.15 -10.36 -27.47
C ASP A 58 -1.35 -10.06 -27.34
N GLU A 59 -1.90 -9.41 -28.38
CA GLU A 59 -3.29 -8.95 -28.42
C GLU A 59 -4.30 -10.11 -28.25
N GLU A 60 -3.99 -11.29 -28.80
CA GLU A 60 -4.86 -12.46 -28.72
C GLU A 60 -4.98 -12.95 -27.26
N LYS A 61 -3.85 -13.15 -26.57
CA LYS A 61 -3.81 -13.55 -25.17
C LYS A 61 -4.62 -12.60 -24.29
N ILE A 62 -4.43 -11.29 -24.48
CA ILE A 62 -5.11 -10.27 -23.68
C ILE A 62 -6.63 -10.29 -23.91
N LEU A 63 -7.06 -10.27 -25.17
CA LEU A 63 -8.50 -10.29 -25.50
C LEU A 63 -9.17 -11.61 -25.13
N ALA A 64 -8.46 -12.74 -25.20
CA ALA A 64 -8.97 -14.03 -24.76
C ALA A 64 -9.15 -14.07 -23.23
N SER A 65 -8.17 -13.60 -22.46
CA SER A 65 -8.29 -13.48 -21.00
C SER A 65 -9.42 -12.53 -20.59
N ALA A 66 -9.55 -11.39 -21.28
CA ALA A 66 -10.65 -10.44 -21.07
C ALA A 66 -12.03 -11.09 -21.26
N ARG A 67 -12.21 -11.88 -22.34
CA ARG A 67 -13.45 -12.64 -22.56
C ARG A 67 -13.75 -13.62 -21.43
N VAL A 68 -12.74 -14.34 -20.91
CA VAL A 68 -12.93 -15.27 -19.79
C VAL A 68 -13.45 -14.56 -18.53
N LEU A 69 -13.02 -13.32 -18.25
CA LEU A 69 -13.55 -12.55 -17.12
C LEU A 69 -15.05 -12.27 -17.28
N VAL A 70 -15.49 -11.94 -18.49
CA VAL A 70 -16.90 -11.61 -18.79
C VAL A 70 -17.76 -12.88 -18.82
N ASP A 71 -17.41 -13.83 -19.69
CA ASP A 71 -18.17 -15.06 -19.92
C ASP A 71 -18.22 -15.93 -18.66
N GLY A 72 -17.13 -15.89 -17.89
CA GLY A 72 -16.99 -16.59 -16.63
C GLY A 72 -17.69 -15.95 -15.43
N GLY A 73 -18.29 -14.77 -15.60
CA GLY A 73 -19.00 -14.04 -14.54
C GLY A 73 -18.12 -13.31 -13.52
N LEU A 74 -16.79 -13.46 -13.57
CA LEU A 74 -15.87 -12.78 -12.66
C LEU A 74 -15.96 -11.25 -12.78
N ALA A 75 -16.17 -10.72 -13.97
CA ALA A 75 -16.39 -9.29 -14.16
C ALA A 75 -17.59 -8.78 -13.35
N LYS A 76 -18.67 -9.58 -13.18
CA LYS A 76 -19.83 -9.21 -12.37
C LYS A 76 -19.52 -9.14 -10.87
N LEU A 77 -18.50 -9.86 -10.41
CA LEU A 77 -18.01 -9.82 -9.03
C LEU A 77 -17.03 -8.67 -8.76
N GLY A 78 -16.53 -8.00 -9.80
CA GLY A 78 -15.65 -6.84 -9.68
C GLY A 78 -14.31 -6.95 -10.40
N TYR A 79 -13.94 -8.13 -10.93
CA TYR A 79 -12.70 -8.31 -11.71
C TYR A 79 -12.79 -7.59 -13.07
N ARG A 80 -12.51 -6.28 -13.07
CA ARG A 80 -12.77 -5.38 -14.21
C ARG A 80 -11.51 -4.89 -14.89
N ASN A 81 -10.36 -4.90 -14.21
CA ASN A 81 -9.11 -4.42 -14.79
C ASN A 81 -8.43 -5.52 -15.62
N VAL A 82 -8.00 -5.18 -16.84
CA VAL A 82 -7.17 -6.00 -17.73
C VAL A 82 -5.87 -5.24 -17.93
N ASN A 83 -4.86 -5.59 -17.15
CA ASN A 83 -3.59 -4.86 -17.10
C ASN A 83 -2.55 -5.55 -17.99
N ILE A 84 -1.99 -4.80 -18.96
CA ILE A 84 -0.81 -5.23 -19.70
C ILE A 84 0.44 -4.80 -18.93
N ASP A 85 1.35 -5.76 -18.72
CA ASP A 85 2.64 -5.53 -18.06
C ASP A 85 3.77 -5.38 -19.10
N ASP A 86 5.04 -5.57 -18.72
CA ASP A 86 6.20 -5.38 -19.60
C ASP A 86 6.15 -6.22 -20.91
N GLY A 87 6.90 -5.80 -21.93
CA GLY A 87 7.06 -6.50 -23.22
C GLY A 87 6.23 -5.96 -24.39
N TRP A 88 5.47 -4.88 -24.20
CA TRP A 88 4.61 -4.32 -25.26
C TRP A 88 5.32 -3.33 -26.21
N TRP A 89 6.38 -2.68 -25.74
CA TRP A 89 7.14 -1.73 -26.54
C TRP A 89 7.93 -2.42 -27.64
N GLN A 90 8.07 -1.73 -28.78
CA GLN A 90 9.15 -2.00 -29.71
C GLN A 90 10.36 -1.11 -29.39
N GLN A 91 10.17 0.21 -29.35
CA GLN A 91 11.23 1.18 -29.07
C GLN A 91 10.67 2.59 -28.79
N ARG A 92 11.52 3.53 -28.39
CA ARG A 92 11.25 4.97 -28.37
C ARG A 92 11.82 5.63 -29.62
N ARG A 93 10.96 6.31 -30.38
CA ARG A 93 11.34 7.05 -31.58
C ARG A 93 12.15 8.29 -31.22
N GLN A 94 13.34 8.44 -31.82
CA GLN A 94 14.28 9.51 -31.43
C GLN A 94 13.91 10.90 -31.95
N SER A 95 13.13 10.99 -33.03
CA SER A 95 12.78 12.29 -33.63
C SER A 95 11.86 13.14 -32.75
N ASP A 96 11.03 12.51 -31.92
CA ASP A 96 10.02 13.19 -31.10
C ASP A 96 9.79 12.55 -29.72
N GLY A 97 10.55 11.51 -29.38
CA GLY A 97 10.43 10.79 -28.12
C GLY A 97 9.20 9.89 -28.02
N ARG A 98 8.38 9.71 -29.06
CA ARG A 98 7.15 8.90 -28.95
C ARG A 98 7.46 7.40 -28.80
N LEU A 99 6.71 6.72 -27.93
CA LEU A 99 6.75 5.27 -27.80
C LEU A 99 6.09 4.57 -29.00
N VAL A 100 6.77 3.54 -29.52
CA VAL A 100 6.31 2.71 -30.65
C VAL A 100 5.96 1.31 -30.13
N ILE A 101 4.77 0.83 -30.49
CA ILE A 101 4.24 -0.47 -30.10
C ILE A 101 4.72 -1.56 -31.06
N ARG A 102 5.00 -2.76 -30.54
CA ARG A 102 5.35 -3.94 -31.34
C ARG A 102 4.14 -4.48 -32.12
N THR A 103 3.92 -3.99 -33.33
CA THR A 103 2.73 -4.35 -34.15
C THR A 103 2.68 -5.82 -34.58
N ALA A 104 3.81 -6.53 -34.60
CA ALA A 104 3.84 -7.98 -34.81
C ALA A 104 3.14 -8.78 -33.69
N LYS A 105 3.05 -8.23 -32.47
CA LYS A 105 2.34 -8.80 -31.32
C LYS A 105 0.97 -8.14 -31.08
N PHE A 106 0.86 -6.88 -31.51
CA PHE A 106 -0.34 -6.06 -31.40
C PHE A 106 -0.76 -5.53 -32.78
N PRO A 107 -1.31 -6.38 -33.66
CA PRO A 107 -1.57 -6.02 -35.04
C PRO A 107 -2.56 -4.85 -35.17
N SER A 108 -3.53 -4.72 -34.25
CA SER A 108 -4.47 -3.59 -34.28
C SER A 108 -3.82 -2.25 -33.95
N ALA A 109 -2.60 -2.25 -33.39
CA ALA A 109 -1.91 -1.01 -33.05
C ALA A 109 -1.30 -0.30 -34.26
N GLY A 110 -1.12 -0.99 -35.39
CA GLY A 110 -0.58 -0.41 -36.61
C GLY A 110 -1.57 0.50 -37.33
N LYS A 111 -1.09 1.62 -37.85
CA LYS A 111 -1.86 2.53 -38.72
C LYS A 111 -1.37 2.40 -40.16
N PRO A 112 -2.23 2.03 -41.14
CA PRO A 112 -1.83 1.94 -42.54
C PRO A 112 -1.17 3.23 -43.03
N GLY A 113 0.02 3.13 -43.63
CA GLY A 113 0.76 4.27 -44.18
C GLY A 113 1.38 5.21 -43.14
N SER A 114 1.43 4.83 -41.85
CA SER A 114 2.04 5.63 -40.78
C SER A 114 2.97 4.80 -39.91
N THR A 115 4.03 5.44 -39.41
CA THR A 115 4.91 4.88 -38.37
C THR A 115 4.36 5.06 -36.97
N ASP A 116 3.22 5.75 -36.82
CA ASP A 116 2.55 5.90 -35.53
C ASP A 116 1.75 4.65 -35.18
N THR A 117 1.91 4.24 -33.93
CA THR A 117 1.13 3.16 -33.33
C THR A 117 0.17 3.69 -32.29
N SER A 118 -0.92 2.96 -32.05
CA SER A 118 -1.90 3.31 -31.02
C SER A 118 -2.51 2.09 -30.36
N PHE A 119 -2.59 2.07 -29.04
CA PHE A 119 -3.37 1.06 -28.32
C PHE A 119 -4.87 1.34 -28.30
N ARG A 120 -5.34 2.45 -28.88
CA ARG A 120 -6.77 2.82 -28.86
C ARG A 120 -7.70 1.70 -29.37
N PRO A 121 -7.39 0.98 -30.46
CA PRO A 121 -8.22 -0.14 -30.89
C PRO A 121 -8.28 -1.30 -29.89
N LEU A 122 -7.21 -1.53 -29.12
CA LEU A 122 -7.19 -2.55 -28.06
C LEU A 122 -8.02 -2.11 -26.86
N THR A 123 -7.83 -0.88 -26.38
CA THR A 123 -8.56 -0.32 -25.23
C THR A 123 -10.05 -0.21 -25.54
N ASP A 124 -10.43 0.26 -26.74
CA ASP A 124 -11.84 0.31 -27.18
C ASP A 124 -12.50 -1.08 -27.16
N ARG A 125 -11.78 -2.14 -27.55
CA ARG A 125 -12.29 -3.53 -27.47
C ARG A 125 -12.47 -4.01 -26.03
N ILE A 126 -11.56 -3.64 -25.12
CA ILE A 126 -11.66 -3.95 -23.69
C ILE A 126 -12.84 -3.17 -23.07
N HIS A 127 -13.00 -1.89 -23.40
CA HIS A 127 -14.10 -1.05 -22.94
C HIS A 127 -15.46 -1.53 -23.45
N ALA A 128 -15.54 -2.00 -24.70
CA ALA A 128 -16.75 -2.57 -25.26
C ALA A 128 -17.23 -3.83 -24.50
N MET A 129 -16.34 -4.51 -23.78
CA MET A 129 -16.66 -5.62 -22.87
C MET A 129 -17.12 -5.14 -21.47
N GLY A 130 -17.13 -3.83 -21.22
CA GLY A 130 -17.37 -3.25 -19.90
C GLY A 130 -16.23 -3.49 -18.92
N LEU A 131 -15.01 -3.67 -19.42
CA LEU A 131 -13.78 -3.82 -18.65
C LEU A 131 -12.95 -2.54 -18.72
N ARG A 132 -11.88 -2.48 -17.93
CA ARG A 132 -10.91 -1.38 -17.87
C ARG A 132 -9.56 -1.85 -18.36
N ALA A 133 -8.84 -1.02 -19.11
CA ALA A 133 -7.52 -1.34 -19.63
C ALA A 133 -6.44 -0.70 -18.74
N GLY A 134 -5.46 -1.49 -18.30
CA GLY A 134 -4.29 -1.00 -17.58
C GLY A 134 -3.01 -1.14 -18.40
N ILE A 135 -2.07 -0.21 -18.21
CA ILE A 135 -0.76 -0.20 -18.86
C ILE A 135 0.37 -0.17 -17.82
N TYR A 136 1.56 -0.62 -18.23
CA TYR A 136 2.78 -0.62 -17.44
C TYR A 136 3.82 0.35 -18.00
N SER A 137 4.58 0.98 -17.10
CA SER A 137 5.82 1.71 -17.41
C SER A 137 6.78 1.68 -16.20
N ASP A 138 7.96 2.26 -16.35
CA ASP A 138 8.98 2.42 -15.30
C ASP A 138 9.34 3.90 -15.16
N ILE A 139 9.56 4.38 -13.95
CA ILE A 139 9.84 5.80 -13.67
C ILE A 139 11.23 6.24 -14.14
N GLY A 140 12.15 5.29 -14.34
CA GLY A 140 13.50 5.51 -14.86
C GLY A 140 13.56 5.44 -16.39
N ARG A 141 14.77 5.22 -16.93
CA ARG A 141 15.02 5.19 -18.39
C ARG A 141 14.57 3.88 -19.05
N ASN A 142 14.63 2.78 -18.30
CA ASN A 142 14.48 1.43 -18.82
C ASN A 142 13.57 0.63 -17.89
N SER A 143 12.83 -0.32 -18.45
CA SER A 143 11.92 -1.17 -17.68
C SER A 143 12.64 -2.24 -16.88
N CYS A 144 11.90 -2.88 -15.96
CA CYS A 144 12.40 -4.03 -15.23
C CYS A 144 12.82 -5.19 -16.13
N GLY A 145 12.07 -5.48 -17.20
CA GLY A 145 12.41 -6.53 -18.16
C GLY A 145 13.78 -6.31 -18.81
N GLN A 146 14.17 -5.06 -19.05
CA GLN A 146 15.49 -4.73 -19.59
C GLN A 146 16.61 -4.92 -18.55
N ILE A 147 16.32 -4.63 -17.28
CA ILE A 147 17.31 -4.59 -16.19
C ILE A 147 17.50 -5.96 -15.53
N TYR A 148 16.43 -6.72 -15.29
CA TYR A 148 16.49 -7.94 -14.48
C TYR A 148 16.28 -9.21 -15.28
N THR A 149 15.55 -9.18 -16.39
CA THR A 149 15.27 -10.35 -17.23
C THR A 149 15.60 -10.12 -18.72
N PRO A 150 16.83 -9.70 -19.05
CA PRO A 150 17.20 -9.29 -20.41
C PRO A 150 17.14 -10.42 -21.45
N ASP A 151 17.05 -11.67 -21.00
CA ASP A 151 16.91 -12.88 -21.79
C ASP A 151 15.45 -13.21 -22.13
N PHE A 152 14.48 -12.51 -21.54
CA PHE A 152 13.08 -12.67 -21.89
C PHE A 152 12.79 -12.16 -23.30
N LYS A 153 11.73 -12.71 -23.91
CA LYS A 153 11.29 -12.29 -25.24
C LYS A 153 10.80 -10.84 -25.23
N ASN A 154 10.73 -10.24 -26.42
CA ASN A 154 10.14 -8.92 -26.67
C ASN A 154 10.84 -7.75 -25.96
N GLN A 155 12.15 -7.85 -25.71
CA GLN A 155 12.97 -6.70 -25.28
C GLN A 155 12.88 -5.55 -26.30
N PRO A 156 12.94 -4.28 -25.86
CA PRO A 156 13.03 -3.14 -26.76
C PRO A 156 14.22 -3.23 -27.73
N GLU A 157 14.02 -2.74 -28.95
CA GLU A 157 14.91 -2.85 -30.09
C GLU A 157 15.60 -1.52 -30.43
N GLY A 158 16.61 -1.57 -31.30
CA GLY A 158 17.32 -0.39 -31.79
C GLY A 158 18.55 0.01 -30.96
N SER A 159 18.98 1.25 -31.15
CA SER A 159 20.10 1.87 -30.43
C SER A 159 19.85 1.97 -28.92
N VAL A 160 20.90 2.29 -28.15
CA VAL A 160 20.78 2.48 -26.69
C VAL A 160 19.69 3.50 -26.34
N ALA A 161 19.60 4.61 -27.07
CA ALA A 161 18.60 5.64 -26.84
C ALA A 161 17.19 5.22 -27.27
N GLU A 162 17.05 4.41 -28.32
CA GLU A 162 15.76 3.85 -28.75
C GLU A 162 15.22 2.83 -27.76
N ARG A 163 16.08 2.16 -26.99
CA ARG A 163 15.67 1.21 -25.97
C ARG A 163 15.27 1.86 -24.64
N GLU A 164 15.38 3.17 -24.47
CA GLU A 164 14.94 3.86 -23.25
C GLU A 164 13.43 4.12 -23.26
N VAL A 165 12.66 3.09 -22.92
CA VAL A 165 11.18 3.10 -22.98
C VAL A 165 10.49 3.52 -21.68
N GLY A 166 11.25 3.75 -20.60
CA GLY A 166 10.71 4.26 -19.34
C GLY A 166 10.38 5.76 -19.39
N LEU A 167 9.71 6.27 -18.36
CA LEU A 167 9.14 7.61 -18.28
C LEU A 167 10.17 8.73 -18.03
N TYR A 168 11.42 8.40 -17.69
CA TYR A 168 12.40 9.41 -17.30
C TYR A 168 12.65 10.44 -18.41
N GLY A 169 12.30 11.71 -18.15
CA GLY A 169 12.36 12.81 -19.12
C GLY A 169 11.14 12.91 -20.05
N HIS A 170 10.19 11.99 -19.96
CA HIS A 170 9.01 11.88 -20.84
C HIS A 170 7.67 11.76 -20.10
N VAL A 171 7.64 11.89 -18.77
CA VAL A 171 6.42 11.70 -17.95
C VAL A 171 5.19 12.39 -18.53
N ASP A 172 5.27 13.70 -18.80
CA ASP A 172 4.11 14.45 -19.28
C ASP A 172 3.64 13.97 -20.67
N GLN A 173 4.59 13.74 -21.59
CA GLN A 173 4.34 13.23 -22.94
C GLN A 173 3.69 11.83 -22.92
N ASP A 174 4.24 10.92 -22.14
CA ASP A 174 3.83 9.52 -22.13
C ASP A 174 2.52 9.34 -21.35
N ILE A 175 2.28 10.09 -20.28
CA ILE A 175 0.98 10.06 -19.59
C ILE A 175 -0.13 10.62 -20.48
N ARG A 176 0.12 11.69 -21.25
CA ARG A 176 -0.81 12.15 -22.29
C ARG A 176 -1.10 11.05 -23.31
N LEU A 177 -0.06 10.40 -23.79
CA LEU A 177 -0.16 9.31 -24.76
C LEU A 177 -1.03 8.16 -24.23
N PHE A 178 -0.81 7.73 -22.98
CA PHE A 178 -1.52 6.59 -22.42
C PHE A 178 -2.99 6.89 -22.12
N PHE A 179 -3.29 8.04 -21.52
CA PHE A 179 -4.64 8.33 -21.03
C PHE A 179 -5.50 9.09 -22.04
N GLU A 180 -4.94 10.09 -22.73
CA GLU A 180 -5.70 10.90 -23.69
C GLU A 180 -5.78 10.22 -25.06
N GLU A 181 -4.64 9.77 -25.60
CA GLU A 181 -4.61 9.23 -26.97
C GLU A 181 -4.98 7.74 -27.03
N TRP A 182 -4.47 6.92 -26.10
CA TRP A 182 -4.69 5.48 -26.10
C TRP A 182 -5.88 5.05 -25.26
N GLY A 183 -6.36 5.88 -24.32
CA GLY A 183 -7.55 5.59 -23.51
C GLY A 183 -7.35 4.47 -22.49
N PHE A 184 -6.20 4.41 -21.83
CA PHE A 184 -6.03 3.54 -20.66
C PHE A 184 -6.71 4.11 -19.41
N ASP A 185 -7.08 3.22 -18.50
CA ASP A 185 -7.74 3.52 -17.22
C ASP A 185 -6.79 3.39 -16.03
N THR A 186 -5.76 2.56 -16.15
CA THR A 186 -4.90 2.20 -15.03
C THR A 186 -3.45 2.27 -15.48
N ILE A 187 -2.55 2.76 -14.62
CA ILE A 187 -1.10 2.68 -14.86
C ILE A 187 -0.37 2.07 -13.66
N LYS A 188 0.47 1.08 -13.92
CA LYS A 188 1.54 0.61 -13.01
C LYS A 188 2.84 1.28 -13.38
N VAL A 189 3.46 1.97 -12.43
CA VAL A 189 4.76 2.63 -12.61
C VAL A 189 5.80 1.99 -11.70
N ASP A 190 6.75 1.32 -12.32
CA ASP A 190 7.85 0.61 -11.67
C ASP A 190 9.04 1.49 -11.31
N GLY A 191 9.94 0.95 -10.49
CA GLY A 191 11.11 1.64 -9.94
C GLY A 191 12.47 1.09 -10.38
N CYS A 192 12.55 0.19 -11.37
CA CYS A 192 13.78 -0.50 -11.73
C CYS A 192 14.82 0.45 -12.32
N GLY A 193 14.40 1.39 -13.18
CA GLY A 193 15.34 2.30 -13.83
C GLY A 193 16.04 3.26 -12.86
N VAL A 194 15.41 3.61 -11.74
CA VAL A 194 16.00 4.43 -10.66
C VAL A 194 16.75 3.62 -9.59
N ARG A 195 16.89 2.31 -9.82
CA ARG A 195 17.52 1.32 -8.92
C ARG A 195 18.72 0.61 -9.55
N GLY A 196 18.62 0.21 -10.82
CA GLY A 196 19.44 -0.85 -11.40
C GLY A 196 20.57 -0.45 -12.37
N LEU A 197 20.73 0.84 -12.70
CA LEU A 197 21.65 1.29 -13.75
C LEU A 197 22.69 2.36 -13.31
N PRO A 198 23.42 2.16 -12.20
CA PRO A 198 24.53 3.05 -11.84
C PRO A 198 25.67 2.99 -12.86
N ALA A 199 26.48 4.04 -12.91
CA ALA A 199 27.57 4.20 -13.89
C ALA A 199 28.62 3.08 -13.84
N ASP A 200 28.80 2.44 -12.69
CA ASP A 200 29.75 1.37 -12.47
C ASP A 200 29.20 -0.03 -12.77
N SER A 201 27.90 -0.17 -13.04
CA SER A 201 27.28 -1.46 -13.35
C SER A 201 27.90 -2.08 -14.61
N PRO A 202 28.06 -3.41 -14.67
CA PRO A 202 28.65 -4.08 -15.83
C PRO A 202 27.93 -3.76 -17.15
N ARG A 203 26.60 -3.58 -17.11
CA ARG A 203 25.78 -3.31 -18.29
C ARG A 203 25.91 -1.88 -18.80
N VAL A 204 26.17 -0.91 -17.91
CA VAL A 204 26.48 0.46 -18.34
C VAL A 204 27.90 0.53 -18.90
N LYS A 205 28.87 -0.12 -18.24
CA LYS A 205 30.27 -0.19 -18.71
C LYS A 205 30.42 -0.87 -20.06
N SER A 206 29.58 -1.86 -20.37
CA SER A 206 29.58 -2.52 -21.68
C SER A 206 28.91 -1.70 -22.79
N GLY A 207 28.32 -0.54 -22.47
CA GLY A 207 27.61 0.30 -23.42
C GLY A 207 26.20 -0.19 -23.76
N LEU A 208 25.64 -1.17 -23.02
CA LEU A 208 24.28 -1.66 -23.28
C LEU A 208 23.21 -0.65 -22.83
N TYR A 209 23.47 0.08 -21.74
CA TYR A 209 22.56 1.07 -21.16
C TYR A 209 23.31 2.36 -20.79
N ARG A 210 22.58 3.49 -20.70
CA ARG A 210 23.10 4.71 -20.11
C ARG A 210 22.93 4.69 -18.60
N ALA A 211 23.86 5.32 -17.89
CA ALA A 211 23.76 5.50 -16.45
C ALA A 211 22.56 6.36 -16.07
N LEU A 212 21.89 5.97 -14.99
CA LEU A 212 21.06 6.85 -14.18
C LEU A 212 21.51 6.67 -12.73
N PRO A 213 22.01 7.72 -12.05
CA PRO A 213 22.37 7.61 -10.64
C PRO A 213 21.19 7.03 -9.84
N PRO A 214 21.41 5.94 -9.08
CA PRO A 214 20.33 5.28 -8.37
C PRO A 214 19.80 6.22 -7.29
N LEU A 215 18.48 6.45 -7.32
CA LEU A 215 17.78 7.14 -6.24
C LEU A 215 17.36 6.15 -5.16
N ILE A 216 17.17 4.88 -5.53
CA ILE A 216 16.93 3.76 -4.62
C ILE A 216 18.20 2.92 -4.54
N ASP A 217 18.85 2.93 -3.39
CA ASP A 217 20.06 2.16 -3.15
C ASP A 217 19.72 0.86 -2.42
N MET A 218 19.77 -0.25 -3.14
CA MET A 218 19.51 -1.60 -2.61
C MET A 218 20.53 -2.08 -1.58
N GLN A 219 21.74 -1.52 -1.61
CA GLN A 219 22.85 -1.95 -0.76
C GLN A 219 22.90 -1.14 0.54
N SER A 220 22.37 0.08 0.53
CA SER A 220 22.26 0.92 1.72
C SER A 220 21.01 1.80 1.65
N MET A 221 20.01 1.44 2.46
CA MET A 221 18.78 2.21 2.57
C MET A 221 19.04 3.66 3.00
N ALA A 222 20.07 3.90 3.81
CA ALA A 222 20.46 5.25 4.22
C ALA A 222 20.95 6.14 3.06
N ARG A 223 21.31 5.56 1.91
CA ARG A 223 21.70 6.29 0.69
C ARG A 223 20.53 6.50 -0.28
N THR A 224 19.33 5.99 0.04
CA THR A 224 18.13 6.19 -0.79
C THR A 224 17.62 7.63 -0.63
N ASP A 225 17.42 8.32 -1.75
CA ASP A 225 16.83 9.66 -1.79
C ASP A 225 15.31 9.57 -1.89
N VAL A 226 14.67 9.44 -0.72
CA VAL A 226 13.20 9.36 -0.59
C VAL A 226 12.50 10.56 -1.23
N GLY A 227 13.09 11.76 -1.09
CA GLY A 227 12.51 13.00 -1.61
C GLY A 227 12.50 13.03 -3.13
N ALA A 228 13.60 12.66 -3.77
CA ALA A 228 13.70 12.58 -5.23
C ALA A 228 12.77 11.51 -5.82
N VAL A 229 12.66 10.35 -5.18
CA VAL A 229 11.72 9.29 -5.60
C VAL A 229 10.28 9.78 -5.49
N LYS A 230 9.88 10.37 -4.36
CA LYS A 230 8.54 10.96 -4.18
C LYS A 230 8.24 12.02 -5.24
N ALA A 231 9.22 12.86 -5.59
CA ALA A 231 9.05 13.90 -6.62
C ALA A 231 8.81 13.31 -8.02
N LEU A 232 9.52 12.24 -8.40
CA LEU A 232 9.31 11.58 -9.69
C LEU A 232 7.90 10.97 -9.79
N TYR A 233 7.45 10.22 -8.79
CA TYR A 233 6.09 9.67 -8.76
C TYR A 233 5.03 10.79 -8.69
N GLY A 234 5.30 11.88 -7.97
CA GLY A 234 4.44 13.07 -7.94
C GLY A 234 4.29 13.77 -9.30
N SER A 235 5.29 13.68 -10.18
CA SER A 235 5.20 14.20 -11.55
C SER A 235 4.21 13.40 -12.41
N VAL A 236 4.14 12.08 -12.20
CA VAL A 236 3.15 11.21 -12.86
C VAL A 236 1.74 11.55 -12.37
N ASP A 237 1.55 11.67 -11.06
CA ASP A 237 0.28 12.08 -10.46
C ASP A 237 -0.20 13.45 -11.01
N THR A 238 0.73 14.41 -11.13
CA THR A 238 0.43 15.72 -11.74
C THR A 238 -0.01 15.59 -13.20
N ALA A 239 0.67 14.76 -13.99
CA ALA A 239 0.33 14.53 -15.40
C ALA A 239 -1.01 13.78 -15.55
N LEU A 240 -1.30 12.80 -14.67
CA LEU A 240 -2.57 12.06 -14.65
C LEU A 240 -3.75 13.01 -14.41
N ARG A 241 -3.66 13.91 -13.43
CA ARG A 241 -4.71 14.92 -13.19
C ARG A 241 -4.90 15.88 -14.36
N ARG A 242 -3.84 16.14 -15.14
CA ARG A 242 -3.88 17.01 -16.32
C ARG A 242 -4.58 16.33 -17.50
N TYR A 243 -4.24 15.07 -17.78
CA TYR A 243 -4.67 14.36 -18.99
C TYR A 243 -5.84 13.39 -18.77
N ASN A 244 -6.29 13.22 -17.53
CA ASN A 244 -7.54 12.56 -17.17
C ASN A 244 -8.24 13.36 -16.03
N PRO A 245 -8.75 14.57 -16.34
CA PRO A 245 -9.27 15.50 -15.33
C PRO A 245 -10.55 15.01 -14.63
N ASP A 246 -11.27 14.07 -15.23
CA ASP A 246 -12.44 13.42 -14.62
C ASP A 246 -12.05 12.49 -13.45
N GLY A 247 -10.75 12.19 -13.31
CA GLY A 247 -10.22 11.36 -12.24
C GLY A 247 -10.61 9.88 -12.37
N ASP A 248 -11.06 9.44 -13.54
CA ASP A 248 -11.44 8.05 -13.79
C ASP A 248 -10.21 7.20 -14.15
N TYR A 249 -9.23 7.16 -13.24
CA TYR A 249 -8.03 6.34 -13.39
C TYR A 249 -7.60 5.61 -12.10
N THR A 250 -6.73 4.61 -12.21
CA THR A 250 -6.03 4.02 -11.06
C THR A 250 -4.52 4.15 -11.22
N TYR A 251 -3.84 4.68 -10.19
CA TYR A 251 -2.38 4.80 -10.17
C TYR A 251 -1.74 3.78 -9.22
N SER A 252 -0.94 2.87 -9.78
CA SER A 252 -0.19 1.84 -9.05
C SER A 252 1.29 2.19 -8.94
N LEU A 253 1.77 2.31 -7.70
CA LEU A 253 3.15 2.61 -7.35
C LEU A 253 3.89 1.29 -7.11
N CYS A 254 4.80 0.93 -8.01
CA CYS A 254 5.58 -0.30 -7.91
C CYS A 254 7.05 0.03 -7.58
N LEU A 255 7.34 0.19 -6.29
CA LEU A 255 8.71 0.37 -5.80
C LEU A 255 8.99 -0.50 -4.56
N TRP A 256 8.26 -1.61 -4.43
CA TRP A 256 8.57 -2.72 -3.52
C TRP A 256 8.73 -2.35 -2.03
N GLY A 257 7.95 -1.39 -1.54
CA GLY A 257 8.09 -0.90 -0.16
C GLY A 257 9.31 -0.01 0.09
N SER A 258 10.15 0.21 -0.92
CA SER A 258 11.34 1.05 -0.84
C SER A 258 10.99 2.52 -0.68
N SER A 259 11.99 3.33 -0.33
CA SER A 259 11.87 4.79 -0.23
C SER A 259 10.75 5.26 0.70
N ASP A 260 10.44 4.51 1.75
CA ASP A 260 9.34 4.79 2.69
C ASP A 260 7.98 5.05 2.00
N VAL A 261 7.67 4.35 0.91
CA VAL A 261 6.41 4.51 0.17
C VAL A 261 5.17 4.36 1.05
N ARG A 262 5.29 3.66 2.19
CA ARG A 262 4.27 3.60 3.23
C ARG A 262 3.77 4.97 3.67
N ALA A 263 4.69 5.91 3.91
CA ALA A 263 4.36 7.21 4.48
C ALA A 263 3.70 8.15 3.47
N TRP A 264 4.12 8.09 2.20
CA TRP A 264 3.71 9.08 1.18
C TRP A 264 2.96 8.51 -0.02
N GLY A 265 2.99 7.20 -0.26
CA GLY A 265 2.33 6.57 -1.42
C GLY A 265 0.83 6.84 -1.43
N LYS A 266 0.21 6.80 -0.24
CA LYS A 266 -1.21 7.15 -0.04
C LYS A 266 -1.57 8.59 -0.40
N ASP A 267 -0.62 9.50 -0.53
CA ASP A 267 -0.90 10.91 -0.84
C ASP A 267 -1.16 11.12 -2.36
N MET A 268 -0.78 10.16 -3.21
CA MET A 268 -0.88 10.27 -4.68
C MET A 268 -1.31 8.99 -5.40
N GLY A 269 -0.96 7.83 -4.86
CA GLY A 269 -1.27 6.52 -5.41
C GLY A 269 -2.64 6.02 -5.02
N ASN A 270 -3.16 5.08 -5.80
CA ASN A 270 -4.32 4.29 -5.44
C ASN A 270 -3.95 2.90 -4.91
N ILE A 271 -2.80 2.37 -5.33
CA ILE A 271 -2.23 1.16 -4.74
C ILE A 271 -0.71 1.33 -4.66
N SER A 272 -0.08 0.85 -3.59
CA SER A 272 1.38 0.93 -3.41
C SER A 272 1.95 -0.43 -3.02
N ARG A 273 2.85 -0.95 -3.86
CA ARG A 273 3.54 -2.22 -3.63
C ARG A 273 4.31 -2.16 -2.32
N THR A 274 4.06 -3.13 -1.44
CA THR A 274 4.68 -3.15 -0.11
C THR A 274 5.98 -3.93 -0.08
N SER A 275 6.23 -4.88 -0.98
CA SER A 275 7.39 -5.79 -1.00
C SER A 275 7.94 -6.02 -2.43
N ASP A 276 9.13 -6.64 -2.53
CA ASP A 276 9.62 -7.22 -3.80
C ASP A 276 8.60 -8.24 -4.36
N ASP A 277 8.80 -8.66 -5.61
CA ASP A 277 7.83 -9.47 -6.35
C ASP A 277 7.51 -10.82 -5.70
N ILE A 278 6.23 -11.16 -5.64
CA ILE A 278 5.77 -12.47 -5.18
C ILE A 278 6.21 -13.57 -6.17
N SER A 279 6.24 -14.81 -5.70
CA SER A 279 6.46 -16.02 -6.50
C SER A 279 5.52 -17.13 -6.01
N PRO A 280 5.28 -18.21 -6.78
CA PRO A 280 4.30 -19.24 -6.43
C PRO A 280 4.84 -20.22 -5.37
N HIS A 281 5.39 -19.69 -4.29
CA HIS A 281 5.96 -20.41 -3.15
C HIS A 281 5.34 -19.89 -1.85
N TRP A 282 4.97 -20.80 -0.94
CA TRP A 282 4.33 -20.44 0.33
C TRP A 282 5.15 -19.45 1.16
N GLY A 283 6.45 -19.71 1.32
CA GLY A 283 7.34 -18.82 2.09
C GLY A 283 7.45 -17.42 1.48
N ARG A 284 7.41 -17.30 0.15
CA ARG A 284 7.39 -15.99 -0.51
C ARG A 284 6.07 -15.27 -0.30
N MET A 285 4.96 -15.98 -0.41
CA MET A 285 3.62 -15.44 -0.11
C MET A 285 3.55 -14.91 1.33
N LEU A 286 4.14 -15.61 2.32
CA LEU A 286 4.25 -15.11 3.69
C LEU A 286 5.07 -13.82 3.78
N SER A 287 6.26 -13.75 3.17
CA SER A 287 7.07 -12.52 3.14
C SER A 287 6.31 -11.32 2.56
N ASN A 288 5.59 -11.53 1.44
CA ASN A 288 4.75 -10.51 0.81
C ASN A 288 3.59 -10.10 1.72
N PHE A 289 2.89 -11.07 2.32
CA PHE A 289 1.79 -10.82 3.24
C PHE A 289 2.23 -10.03 4.49
N ASP A 290 3.34 -10.44 5.11
CA ASP A 290 3.88 -9.80 6.32
C ASP A 290 4.29 -8.35 6.06
N SER A 291 4.65 -8.00 4.82
CA SER A 291 4.94 -6.61 4.46
C SER A 291 3.74 -5.66 4.48
N ALA A 292 2.52 -6.19 4.40
CA ALA A 292 1.29 -5.40 4.31
C ALA A 292 0.41 -5.51 5.57
N VAL A 293 0.46 -6.65 6.26
CA VAL A 293 -0.52 -6.99 7.31
C VAL A 293 -0.55 -6.00 8.49
N THR A 294 0.60 -5.45 8.88
CA THR A 294 0.75 -4.49 9.99
C THR A 294 0.45 -3.03 9.59
N ARG A 295 0.02 -2.80 8.34
CA ARG A 295 -0.13 -1.45 7.76
C ARG A 295 -1.59 -1.03 7.57
N SER A 296 -2.48 -1.53 8.42
CA SER A 296 -3.93 -1.31 8.29
C SER A 296 -4.32 0.17 8.22
N LEU A 297 -3.60 1.06 8.92
CA LEU A 297 -3.83 2.51 8.92
C LEU A 297 -3.32 3.23 7.66
N TYR A 298 -2.54 2.56 6.81
CA TYR A 298 -2.03 3.12 5.54
C TYR A 298 -2.87 2.66 4.33
N ALA A 299 -3.92 1.88 4.57
CA ALA A 299 -4.91 1.49 3.59
C ALA A 299 -6.27 2.09 3.95
N HIS A 300 -6.86 2.79 2.99
CA HIS A 300 -8.15 3.47 3.14
C HIS A 300 -8.83 3.60 1.78
N PRO A 301 -10.15 3.88 1.72
CA PRO A 301 -10.82 4.19 0.47
C PRO A 301 -10.02 5.22 -0.36
N GLY A 302 -9.61 4.81 -1.56
CA GLY A 302 -8.76 5.59 -2.45
C GLY A 302 -7.28 5.19 -2.49
N SER A 303 -6.74 4.45 -1.51
CA SER A 303 -5.34 3.97 -1.48
C SER A 303 -5.18 2.66 -0.72
N TRP A 304 -4.54 1.65 -1.32
CA TRP A 304 -4.42 0.31 -0.75
C TRP A 304 -2.98 -0.20 -0.69
N ASN A 305 -2.66 -0.95 0.37
CA ASN A 305 -1.41 -1.71 0.45
C ASN A 305 -1.45 -2.87 -0.55
N ASP A 306 -0.43 -3.00 -1.37
CA ASP A 306 -0.35 -4.02 -2.42
C ASP A 306 0.78 -5.03 -2.14
N PRO A 307 0.47 -6.19 -1.53
CA PRO A 307 1.42 -7.29 -1.35
C PRO A 307 1.68 -8.10 -2.64
N ASP A 308 1.33 -7.55 -3.81
CA ASP A 308 1.50 -8.11 -5.15
C ASP A 308 0.38 -9.08 -5.60
N MET A 309 0.43 -9.48 -6.87
CA MET A 309 -0.59 -10.25 -7.58
C MET A 309 -0.85 -11.65 -7.00
N LEU A 310 -2.01 -12.23 -7.31
CA LEU A 310 -2.40 -13.58 -6.92
C LEU A 310 -1.73 -14.65 -7.80
N PHE A 311 -1.13 -15.68 -7.18
CA PHE A 311 -0.59 -16.87 -7.85
C PHE A 311 -1.52 -18.10 -7.81
N VAL A 312 -2.77 -17.94 -7.37
CA VAL A 312 -3.78 -19.01 -7.39
C VAL A 312 -3.82 -19.66 -8.78
N GLY A 313 -3.52 -20.96 -8.80
CA GLY A 313 -3.40 -21.78 -9.99
C GLY A 313 -1.98 -22.16 -10.41
N THR A 314 -0.95 -21.75 -9.68
CA THR A 314 0.47 -22.01 -10.01
C THR A 314 1.29 -22.39 -8.77
N GLY A 315 2.25 -23.31 -8.93
CA GLY A 315 3.17 -23.76 -7.87
C GLY A 315 2.44 -24.24 -6.62
N ASP A 316 2.81 -23.72 -5.46
CA ASP A 316 2.22 -24.09 -4.16
C ASP A 316 0.75 -23.67 -4.02
N PHE A 317 0.15 -23.05 -5.04
CA PHE A 317 -1.25 -22.61 -5.08
C PHE A 317 -2.04 -23.22 -6.25
N ASP A 318 -1.54 -24.31 -6.83
CA ASP A 318 -2.18 -24.97 -7.98
C ASP A 318 -3.37 -25.86 -7.59
N ALA A 319 -3.89 -26.64 -8.55
CA ALA A 319 -5.03 -27.52 -8.33
C ALA A 319 -4.74 -28.69 -7.37
N ALA A 320 -3.47 -29.06 -7.16
CA ALA A 320 -3.07 -30.07 -6.19
C ALA A 320 -2.96 -29.50 -4.76
N HIS A 321 -2.88 -28.17 -4.61
CA HIS A 321 -2.73 -27.45 -3.34
C HIS A 321 -3.92 -26.49 -3.08
N PRO A 322 -5.16 -27.00 -3.02
CA PRO A 322 -6.35 -26.14 -2.91
C PRO A 322 -6.47 -25.45 -1.53
N VAL A 323 -5.82 -25.97 -0.49
CA VAL A 323 -5.83 -25.35 0.85
C VAL A 323 -5.01 -24.07 0.81
N GLU A 324 -3.78 -24.16 0.30
CA GLU A 324 -2.88 -23.03 0.12
C GLU A 324 -3.48 -21.97 -0.82
N ALA A 325 -4.08 -22.41 -1.94
CA ALA A 325 -4.74 -21.52 -2.89
C ALA A 325 -5.89 -20.73 -2.25
N ARG A 326 -6.71 -21.38 -1.42
CA ARG A 326 -7.79 -20.72 -0.66
C ARG A 326 -7.25 -19.79 0.41
N SER A 327 -6.18 -20.18 1.10
CA SER A 327 -5.52 -19.35 2.11
C SER A 327 -4.95 -18.08 1.50
N HIS A 328 -4.17 -18.18 0.43
CA HIS A 328 -3.61 -17.02 -0.28
C HIS A 328 -4.71 -16.03 -0.70
N PHE A 329 -5.79 -16.51 -1.34
CA PHE A 329 -6.92 -15.67 -1.72
C PHE A 329 -7.63 -15.02 -0.52
N SER A 330 -7.88 -15.81 0.52
CA SER A 330 -8.55 -15.37 1.76
C SER A 330 -7.77 -14.28 2.48
N MET A 331 -6.46 -14.45 2.60
CA MET A 331 -5.60 -13.49 3.31
C MET A 331 -5.49 -12.18 2.55
N TRP A 332 -5.36 -12.20 1.22
CA TRP A 332 -5.40 -10.98 0.38
C TRP A 332 -6.73 -10.25 0.52
N ALA A 333 -7.85 -11.00 0.55
CA ALA A 333 -9.16 -10.41 0.73
C ALA A 333 -9.32 -9.74 2.11
N MET A 334 -8.85 -10.38 3.18
CA MET A 334 -8.91 -9.85 4.54
C MET A 334 -8.13 -8.55 4.72
N ILE A 335 -6.95 -8.43 4.09
CA ILE A 335 -6.10 -7.25 4.23
C ILE A 335 -6.40 -6.14 3.21
N ASN A 336 -7.48 -6.23 2.45
CA ASN A 336 -7.83 -5.27 1.40
C ASN A 336 -6.73 -5.11 0.32
N ALA A 337 -6.00 -6.18 0.03
CA ALA A 337 -5.07 -6.18 -1.09
C ALA A 337 -5.84 -6.06 -2.43
N PRO A 338 -5.26 -5.44 -3.47
CA PRO A 338 -5.78 -5.56 -4.82
C PRO A 338 -5.85 -7.03 -5.23
N LEU A 339 -6.96 -7.44 -5.86
CA LEU A 339 -7.16 -8.84 -6.29
C LEU A 339 -6.89 -8.94 -7.80
N PHE A 340 -5.63 -8.84 -8.19
CA PHE A 340 -5.19 -9.08 -9.57
C PHE A 340 -4.80 -10.54 -9.74
N ILE A 341 -5.52 -11.25 -10.62
CA ILE A 341 -5.21 -12.62 -11.00
C ILE A 341 -3.94 -12.61 -11.86
N GLY A 342 -2.93 -13.40 -11.49
CA GLY A 342 -1.69 -13.59 -12.25
C GLY A 342 -1.64 -14.86 -13.11
N TYR A 343 -2.75 -15.60 -13.22
CA TYR A 343 -2.82 -16.88 -13.94
C TYR A 343 -3.22 -16.71 -15.42
N ASP A 344 -2.84 -17.66 -16.29
CA ASP A 344 -3.35 -17.73 -17.66
C ASP A 344 -4.84 -18.11 -17.65
N LEU A 345 -5.72 -17.11 -17.67
CA LEU A 345 -7.17 -17.29 -17.57
C LEU A 345 -7.76 -18.22 -18.65
N ARG A 346 -7.07 -18.38 -19.78
CA ARG A 346 -7.49 -19.30 -20.85
C ARG A 346 -7.41 -20.77 -20.41
N LYS A 347 -6.70 -21.05 -19.33
CA LYS A 347 -6.52 -22.38 -18.72
C LYS A 347 -7.26 -22.54 -17.39
N LEU A 348 -8.14 -21.59 -17.03
CA LEU A 348 -8.80 -21.56 -15.74
C LEU A 348 -9.65 -22.82 -15.51
N THR A 349 -9.34 -23.57 -14.44
CA THR A 349 -10.11 -24.76 -14.05
C THR A 349 -11.38 -24.38 -13.27
N PRO A 350 -12.38 -25.28 -13.17
CA PRO A 350 -13.56 -25.06 -12.32
C PRO A 350 -13.21 -24.76 -10.85
N GLU A 351 -12.17 -25.41 -10.31
CA GLU A 351 -11.73 -25.25 -8.92
C GLU A 351 -11.14 -23.85 -8.70
N GLN A 352 -10.28 -23.39 -9.60
CA GLN A 352 -9.71 -22.04 -9.55
C GLN A 352 -10.82 -20.99 -9.74
N ARG A 353 -11.75 -21.23 -10.66
CA ARG A 353 -12.93 -20.39 -10.86
C ARG A 353 -13.78 -20.30 -9.59
N ALA A 354 -13.93 -21.38 -8.83
CA ALA A 354 -14.66 -21.37 -7.57
C ALA A 354 -13.96 -20.55 -6.47
N ILE A 355 -12.62 -20.50 -6.47
CA ILE A 355 -11.85 -19.65 -5.55
C ILE A 355 -12.09 -18.18 -5.88
N PHE A 356 -11.79 -17.76 -7.11
CA PHE A 356 -12.00 -16.36 -7.54
C PHE A 356 -13.49 -15.96 -7.52
N GLY A 357 -14.38 -16.93 -7.75
CA GLY A 357 -15.82 -16.75 -7.78
C GLY A 357 -16.49 -16.74 -6.41
N ASN A 358 -15.77 -16.92 -5.29
CA ASN A 358 -16.36 -16.90 -3.96
C ASN A 358 -16.79 -15.46 -3.58
N ALA A 359 -18.05 -15.13 -3.89
CA ALA A 359 -18.64 -13.83 -3.62
C ALA A 359 -18.61 -13.43 -2.14
N ALA A 360 -18.64 -14.39 -1.21
CA ALA A 360 -18.65 -14.09 0.22
C ALA A 360 -17.27 -13.60 0.71
N VAL A 361 -16.19 -14.18 0.20
CA VAL A 361 -14.81 -13.75 0.47
C VAL A 361 -14.50 -12.45 -0.28
N VAL A 362 -14.90 -12.33 -1.55
CA VAL A 362 -14.77 -11.08 -2.33
C VAL A 362 -15.47 -9.92 -1.61
N ALA A 363 -16.65 -10.14 -1.04
CA ALA A 363 -17.37 -9.11 -0.30
C ALA A 363 -16.63 -8.60 0.95
N LEU A 364 -15.67 -9.35 1.50
CA LEU A 364 -14.82 -8.84 2.58
C LEU A 364 -13.82 -7.80 2.06
N ASN A 365 -13.18 -8.11 0.93
CA ASN A 365 -12.25 -7.21 0.25
C ASN A 365 -12.96 -5.94 -0.24
N GLN A 366 -14.17 -6.10 -0.76
CA GLN A 366 -15.00 -5.05 -1.34
C GLN A 366 -15.95 -4.38 -0.32
N ASP A 367 -15.75 -4.59 0.98
CA ASP A 367 -16.59 -3.97 2.02
C ASP A 367 -16.41 -2.45 2.02
N PRO A 368 -17.51 -1.65 1.97
CA PRO A 368 -17.43 -0.21 1.77
C PRO A 368 -16.91 0.57 2.99
N ALA A 369 -16.75 -0.06 4.16
CA ALA A 369 -16.04 0.59 5.27
C ALA A 369 -14.54 0.76 4.97
N GLY A 370 -14.00 -0.01 4.01
CA GLY A 370 -12.60 0.10 3.59
C GLY A 370 -11.60 -0.29 4.68
N ASN A 371 -12.03 -0.95 5.75
CA ASN A 371 -11.15 -1.34 6.85
C ASN A 371 -10.28 -2.53 6.45
N GLN A 372 -8.97 -2.37 6.34
CA GLN A 372 -8.05 -3.51 6.33
C GLN A 372 -8.19 -4.28 7.67
N ALA A 373 -8.06 -5.61 7.64
CA ALA A 373 -8.05 -6.39 8.88
C ALA A 373 -6.86 -6.03 9.79
N VAL A 374 -7.10 -6.07 11.10
CA VAL A 374 -6.09 -5.83 12.14
C VAL A 374 -5.66 -7.16 12.75
N VAL A 375 -4.37 -7.29 13.04
CA VAL A 375 -3.80 -8.48 13.69
C VAL A 375 -4.20 -8.49 15.17
N ALA A 376 -5.09 -9.39 15.55
CA ALA A 376 -5.50 -9.58 16.94
C ALA A 376 -4.56 -10.54 17.70
N TYR A 377 -3.94 -11.48 16.99
CA TYR A 377 -2.93 -12.40 17.52
C TYR A 377 -1.92 -12.76 16.43
N GLN A 378 -0.66 -12.91 16.81
CA GLN A 378 0.42 -13.33 15.93
C GLN A 378 1.48 -14.12 16.70
N SER A 379 1.86 -15.26 16.14
CA SER A 379 3.11 -15.96 16.39
C SER A 379 3.73 -16.36 15.04
N ASP A 380 4.89 -17.01 15.07
CA ASP A 380 5.50 -17.58 13.87
C ASP A 380 4.59 -18.66 13.22
N ASP A 381 3.74 -19.30 14.04
CA ASP A 381 2.91 -20.43 13.62
C ASP A 381 1.50 -20.03 13.19
N VAL A 382 0.83 -19.14 13.93
CA VAL A 382 -0.60 -18.82 13.76
C VAL A 382 -0.85 -17.33 13.87
N GLN A 383 -1.76 -16.83 13.03
CA GLN A 383 -2.28 -15.47 13.11
C GLN A 383 -3.81 -15.45 13.20
N ILE A 384 -4.35 -14.47 13.94
CA ILE A 384 -5.78 -14.15 13.97
C ILE A 384 -5.94 -12.72 13.49
N LEU A 385 -6.69 -12.52 12.41
CA LEU A 385 -6.98 -11.21 11.84
C LEU A 385 -8.46 -10.89 11.99
N VAL A 386 -8.76 -9.66 12.40
CA VAL A 386 -10.12 -9.19 12.64
C VAL A 386 -10.40 -7.93 11.85
N LYS A 387 -11.51 -7.91 11.12
CA LYS A 387 -11.95 -6.79 10.30
C LYS A 387 -13.35 -6.36 10.73
N THR A 388 -13.54 -5.06 10.96
CA THR A 388 -14.89 -4.51 11.16
C THR A 388 -15.52 -4.17 9.82
N LEU A 389 -16.73 -4.68 9.58
CA LEU A 389 -17.48 -4.50 8.33
C LEU A 389 -18.43 -3.30 8.43
N ALA A 390 -18.80 -2.71 7.30
CA ALA A 390 -19.72 -1.57 7.24
C ALA A 390 -21.07 -1.81 7.93
N GLY A 391 -21.57 -3.06 7.87
CA GLY A 391 -22.80 -3.47 8.55
C GLY A 391 -22.67 -3.62 10.07
N GLY A 392 -21.53 -3.28 10.66
CA GLY A 392 -21.28 -3.36 12.10
C GLY A 392 -20.87 -4.76 12.59
N GLY A 393 -20.95 -5.79 11.75
CA GLY A 393 -20.39 -7.12 12.03
C GLY A 393 -18.87 -7.17 11.91
N LYS A 394 -18.32 -8.35 12.14
CA LYS A 394 -16.89 -8.64 12.04
C LYS A 394 -16.63 -9.68 10.94
N ALA A 395 -15.46 -9.65 10.34
CA ALA A 395 -14.86 -10.81 9.71
C ALA A 395 -13.62 -11.22 10.51
N VAL A 396 -13.37 -12.52 10.59
CA VAL A 396 -12.21 -13.08 11.28
C VAL A 396 -11.56 -14.17 10.43
N ALA A 397 -10.24 -14.12 10.31
CA ALA A 397 -9.44 -15.17 9.71
C ALA A 397 -8.54 -15.81 10.76
N LEU A 398 -8.57 -17.15 10.83
CA LEU A 398 -7.67 -17.97 11.62
C LEU A 398 -6.69 -18.62 10.65
N PHE A 399 -5.42 -18.22 10.70
CA PHE A 399 -4.43 -18.55 9.68
C PHE A 399 -3.30 -19.38 10.26
N ASN A 400 -3.11 -20.59 9.73
CA ASN A 400 -1.96 -21.43 10.00
C ASN A 400 -0.86 -21.16 8.99
N ARG A 401 0.30 -20.69 9.46
CA ARG A 401 1.47 -20.37 8.63
C ARG A 401 2.33 -21.58 8.33
N THR A 402 2.13 -22.68 9.08
CA THR A 402 3.04 -23.83 9.10
C THR A 402 2.53 -25.00 8.26
N ALA A 403 3.45 -25.89 7.90
CA ALA A 403 3.15 -27.15 7.22
C ALA A 403 2.62 -28.25 8.16
N SER A 404 2.32 -27.93 9.42
CA SER A 404 1.81 -28.85 10.43
C SER A 404 0.43 -28.40 10.93
N PRO A 405 -0.43 -29.30 11.42
CA PRO A 405 -1.67 -28.89 12.07
C PRO A 405 -1.37 -27.97 13.27
N ALA A 406 -2.15 -26.89 13.43
CA ALA A 406 -1.93 -25.90 14.47
C ALA A 406 -3.20 -25.65 15.30
N PRO A 407 -3.13 -25.67 16.64
CA PRO A 407 -4.25 -25.26 17.49
C PRO A 407 -4.39 -23.75 17.48
N VAL A 408 -5.62 -23.25 17.50
CA VAL A 408 -5.93 -21.82 17.63
C VAL A 408 -7.13 -21.62 18.54
N MET A 409 -7.03 -20.63 19.43
CA MET A 409 -8.12 -20.21 20.30
C MET A 409 -8.60 -18.83 19.88
N LEU A 410 -9.84 -18.74 19.40
CA LEU A 410 -10.50 -17.47 19.11
C LEU A 410 -11.25 -16.99 20.35
N THR A 411 -11.00 -15.76 20.79
CA THR A 411 -11.66 -15.17 21.97
C THR A 411 -12.61 -14.03 21.59
N ALA A 412 -13.61 -13.79 22.45
CA ALA A 412 -14.51 -12.64 22.32
C ALA A 412 -13.73 -11.30 22.39
N ALA A 413 -12.70 -11.23 23.22
CA ALA A 413 -11.84 -10.05 23.38
C ALA A 413 -11.11 -9.68 22.08
N GLN A 414 -10.54 -10.66 21.37
CA GLN A 414 -9.91 -10.45 20.05
C GLN A 414 -10.89 -9.84 19.04
N LEU A 415 -12.18 -10.19 19.13
CA LEU A 415 -13.24 -9.66 18.27
C LEU A 415 -13.79 -8.30 18.76
N LYS A 416 -13.39 -7.83 19.94
CA LYS A 416 -13.96 -6.66 20.65
C LYS A 416 -15.46 -6.82 20.90
N LEU A 417 -15.86 -8.05 21.25
CA LEU A 417 -17.22 -8.45 21.58
C LEU A 417 -17.32 -8.87 23.06
N VAL A 418 -18.51 -8.76 23.63
CA VAL A 418 -18.81 -9.14 25.01
C VAL A 418 -18.66 -10.66 25.17
N ASP A 419 -17.87 -11.09 26.15
CA ASP A 419 -17.54 -12.50 26.39
C ASP A 419 -18.69 -13.32 27.01
N THR A 420 -19.60 -12.66 27.72
CA THR A 420 -20.80 -13.26 28.31
C THR A 420 -21.99 -13.35 27.34
N ALA A 421 -21.87 -12.79 26.13
CA ALA A 421 -22.93 -12.79 25.12
C ALA A 421 -22.62 -13.78 23.97
N PRO A 422 -23.64 -14.38 23.32
CA PRO A 422 -23.42 -15.25 22.16
C PRO A 422 -22.76 -14.51 20.99
N ILE A 423 -21.76 -15.15 20.40
CA ILE A 423 -21.08 -14.72 19.17
C ILE A 423 -21.34 -15.77 18.09
N ALA A 424 -22.09 -15.39 17.05
CA ALA A 424 -22.36 -16.23 15.90
C ALA A 424 -21.21 -16.14 14.90
N LEU A 425 -20.78 -17.29 14.37
CA LEU A 425 -19.81 -17.42 13.27
C LEU A 425 -20.47 -18.09 12.07
N THR A 426 -20.20 -17.58 10.87
CA THR A 426 -20.57 -18.20 9.59
C THR A 426 -19.31 -18.34 8.73
N ASP A 427 -18.94 -19.58 8.41
CA ASP A 427 -17.80 -19.90 7.56
C ASP A 427 -18.07 -19.45 6.12
N LEU A 428 -17.12 -18.73 5.52
CA LEU A 428 -17.30 -18.12 4.19
C LEU A 428 -16.94 -19.04 3.02
N TRP A 429 -16.37 -20.21 3.29
CA TRP A 429 -16.11 -21.25 2.30
C TRP A 429 -17.19 -22.33 2.29
N THR A 430 -17.74 -22.66 3.45
CA THR A 430 -18.69 -23.78 3.61
C THR A 430 -20.11 -23.34 3.94
N GLY A 431 -20.30 -22.10 4.41
CA GLY A 431 -21.60 -21.63 4.92
C GLY A 431 -21.98 -22.18 6.30
N ALA A 432 -21.13 -23.03 6.89
CA ALA A 432 -21.39 -23.64 8.20
C ALA A 432 -21.51 -22.55 9.28
N ARG A 433 -22.49 -22.73 10.17
CA ARG A 433 -22.77 -21.79 11.27
C ARG A 433 -22.43 -22.43 12.61
N ARG A 434 -21.94 -21.61 13.54
CA ARG A 434 -21.77 -21.97 14.96
C ARG A 434 -21.92 -20.74 15.84
N SER A 435 -22.05 -20.96 17.14
CA SER A 435 -22.05 -19.89 18.13
C SER A 435 -21.14 -20.28 19.29
N PHE A 436 -20.51 -19.29 19.90
CA PHE A 436 -19.73 -19.47 21.12
C PHE A 436 -19.93 -18.30 22.10
N THR A 437 -19.46 -18.47 23.32
CA THR A 437 -19.33 -17.42 24.34
C THR A 437 -17.92 -17.51 24.91
N LYS A 438 -17.32 -16.39 25.29
CA LYS A 438 -15.93 -16.27 25.76
C LYS A 438 -14.85 -16.68 24.76
N GLU A 439 -14.78 -17.96 24.40
CA GLU A 439 -13.73 -18.50 23.52
C GLU A 439 -14.19 -19.75 22.73
N GLN A 440 -13.51 -20.03 21.62
CA GLN A 440 -13.74 -21.19 20.76
C GLN A 440 -12.41 -21.74 20.26
N ALA A 441 -12.15 -23.01 20.55
CA ALA A 441 -10.99 -23.74 20.04
C ALA A 441 -11.21 -24.24 18.61
N PHE A 442 -10.16 -24.19 17.79
CA PHE A 442 -10.07 -24.83 16.47
C PHE A 442 -8.72 -25.52 16.32
N THR A 443 -8.66 -26.47 15.39
CA THR A 443 -7.41 -27.04 14.88
C THR A 443 -7.39 -26.82 13.38
N LEU A 444 -6.41 -26.05 12.91
CA LEU A 444 -6.21 -25.74 11.51
C LEU A 444 -5.32 -26.81 10.88
N LYS A 445 -5.66 -27.25 9.66
CA LYS A 445 -4.76 -28.08 8.84
C LYS A 445 -3.50 -27.30 8.44
N PRO A 446 -2.43 -27.98 7.99
CA PRO A 446 -1.28 -27.32 7.36
C PRO A 446 -1.73 -26.23 6.38
N HIS A 447 -1.16 -25.04 6.52
CA HIS A 447 -1.42 -23.88 5.65
C HIS A 447 -2.88 -23.42 5.55
N GLU A 448 -3.79 -23.91 6.40
CA GLU A 448 -5.22 -23.61 6.31
C GLU A 448 -5.58 -22.24 6.87
N THR A 449 -6.49 -21.57 6.19
CA THR A 449 -7.19 -20.37 6.69
C THR A 449 -8.68 -20.67 6.81
N LEU A 450 -9.22 -20.55 8.02
CA LEU A 450 -10.66 -20.48 8.22
C LEU A 450 -11.08 -19.02 8.26
N VAL A 451 -12.07 -18.64 7.44
CA VAL A 451 -12.59 -17.27 7.39
C VAL A 451 -14.06 -17.27 7.75
N PHE A 452 -14.43 -16.43 8.71
CA PHE A 452 -15.80 -16.32 9.20
C PHE A 452 -16.31 -14.88 9.09
N ARG A 453 -17.61 -14.73 8.86
CA ARG A 453 -18.36 -13.59 9.38
C ARG A 453 -18.72 -13.87 10.84
N ALA A 454 -18.48 -12.89 11.71
CA ALA A 454 -18.78 -12.94 13.14
C ALA A 454 -19.75 -11.83 13.53
N ALA A 455 -20.72 -12.14 14.38
CA ALA A 455 -21.70 -11.20 14.89
C ALA A 455 -21.97 -11.45 16.38
N GLY A 456 -22.01 -10.39 17.18
CA GLY A 456 -22.27 -10.45 18.61
C GLY A 456 -22.39 -9.05 19.20
N GLN A 457 -22.66 -8.97 20.50
CA GLN A 457 -22.72 -7.69 21.21
C GLN A 457 -21.31 -7.08 21.32
N ARG A 458 -21.18 -5.81 20.94
CA ARG A 458 -19.90 -5.06 21.02
C ARG A 458 -19.52 -4.76 22.46
N SER A 459 -18.23 -4.84 22.77
CA SER A 459 -17.71 -4.45 24.10
C SER A 459 -17.88 -2.94 24.33
N LEU A 460 -17.70 -2.12 23.28
CA LEU A 460 -18.03 -0.70 23.29
C LEU A 460 -19.44 -0.49 22.70
N ALA A 461 -20.43 -0.34 23.57
CA ALA A 461 -21.85 -0.37 23.18
C ALA A 461 -22.30 0.80 22.30
N ASN A 462 -21.77 2.01 22.53
CA ASN A 462 -22.19 3.25 21.86
C ASN A 462 -21.10 3.84 20.96
N GLY A 463 -20.13 3.05 20.50
CA GLY A 463 -19.00 3.58 19.74
C GLY A 463 -18.17 2.54 19.01
N LEU A 464 -17.05 3.01 18.47
CA LEU A 464 -16.01 2.19 17.86
C LEU A 464 -14.66 2.66 18.36
N TYR A 465 -13.77 1.71 18.69
CA TYR A 465 -12.36 2.02 18.83
C TYR A 465 -11.80 2.45 17.48
N LEU A 466 -10.85 3.38 17.46
CA LEU A 466 -10.21 3.81 16.22
C LEU A 466 -9.52 2.65 15.50
N SER A 467 -8.95 1.71 16.25
CA SER A 467 -8.36 0.48 15.72
C SER A 467 -9.38 -0.50 15.13
N GLU A 468 -10.68 -0.31 15.34
CA GLU A 468 -11.72 -1.06 14.62
C GLU A 468 -12.04 -0.49 13.24
N GLN A 469 -11.64 0.75 12.98
CA GLN A 469 -12.00 1.51 11.78
C GLN A 469 -10.77 2.09 11.06
N PRO A 470 -9.75 1.26 10.75
CA PRO A 470 -8.52 1.76 10.14
C PRO A 470 -8.75 2.48 8.81
N GLY A 471 -9.79 2.12 8.04
CA GLY A 471 -10.15 2.83 6.80
C GLY A 471 -10.64 4.27 7.00
N SER A 472 -10.92 4.68 8.25
CA SER A 472 -11.29 6.04 8.64
C SER A 472 -10.17 6.79 9.36
N VAL A 473 -8.98 6.20 9.49
CA VAL A 473 -7.81 6.80 10.17
C VAL A 473 -6.65 6.90 9.18
N ASN A 474 -6.11 8.09 8.97
CA ASN A 474 -4.97 8.36 8.09
C ASN A 474 -3.80 8.94 8.90
N PRO A 475 -2.64 8.28 8.94
CA PRO A 475 -1.40 8.87 9.41
C PRO A 475 -0.91 9.94 8.42
N ALA A 476 -1.30 11.19 8.63
CA ALA A 476 -0.84 12.30 7.81
C ALA A 476 0.65 12.62 8.05
N ALA A 477 1.08 12.43 9.31
CA ALA A 477 2.48 12.30 9.71
C ALA A 477 2.57 11.19 10.76
N ASP A 478 3.52 10.28 10.64
CA ASP A 478 3.64 9.09 11.51
C ASP A 478 4.76 9.20 12.55
N GLY A 479 5.57 10.26 12.50
CA GLY A 479 6.70 10.51 13.39
C GLY A 479 7.98 9.74 13.02
N VAL A 480 8.01 9.00 11.91
CA VAL A 480 9.22 8.31 11.44
C VAL A 480 10.17 9.35 10.83
N VAL A 481 11.29 9.63 11.52
CA VAL A 481 12.31 10.59 11.06
C VAL A 481 13.51 9.91 10.40
N THR A 482 13.79 8.67 10.79
CA THR A 482 14.87 7.85 10.23
C THR A 482 14.27 6.52 9.84
N PRO A 483 13.95 6.31 8.55
CA PRO A 483 13.32 5.08 8.15
C PRO A 483 14.29 3.89 8.28
N ARG A 484 13.80 2.79 8.85
CA ARG A 484 14.57 1.58 9.16
C ARG A 484 13.93 0.36 8.53
N VAL A 485 14.73 -0.70 8.39
CA VAL A 485 14.26 -2.05 8.06
C VAL A 485 13.20 -2.47 9.06
N ASP A 486 12.08 -2.95 8.55
CA ASP A 486 11.11 -3.68 9.34
C ASP A 486 11.66 -5.07 9.68
N PRO A 487 11.97 -5.37 10.96
CA PRO A 487 12.55 -6.63 11.38
C PRO A 487 11.54 -7.79 11.36
N THR A 488 10.25 -7.48 11.22
CA THR A 488 9.19 -8.50 11.21
C THR A 488 9.00 -9.13 9.83
N ILE A 489 9.58 -8.53 8.79
CA ILE A 489 9.46 -9.03 7.43
C ILE A 489 10.59 -10.00 7.14
N HIS A 490 10.22 -11.28 7.01
CA HIS A 490 11.16 -12.34 6.71
C HIS A 490 11.70 -12.24 5.28
N LYS A 491 13.01 -12.40 5.14
CA LYS A 491 13.66 -12.52 3.84
C LYS A 491 13.40 -13.88 3.24
N SER A 492 13.11 -13.91 1.95
CA SER A 492 12.84 -15.12 1.18
C SER A 492 13.70 -15.14 -0.08
N VAL A 493 13.80 -16.31 -0.72
CA VAL A 493 14.44 -16.39 -2.04
C VAL A 493 13.52 -15.70 -3.05
N ILE A 494 14.02 -14.63 -3.67
CA ILE A 494 13.34 -13.91 -4.75
C ILE A 494 13.43 -14.68 -6.07
N SER A 495 12.39 -14.63 -6.90
CA SER A 495 12.25 -15.48 -8.09
C SER A 495 13.36 -15.33 -9.14
N TRP A 496 13.98 -14.16 -9.23
CA TRP A 496 15.03 -13.84 -10.19
C TRP A 496 16.46 -13.92 -9.62
N ALA A 497 16.63 -14.28 -8.34
CA ALA A 497 17.94 -14.53 -7.75
C ALA A 497 18.01 -15.91 -7.08
N GLY A 498 19.18 -16.55 -7.16
CA GLY A 498 19.43 -17.84 -6.51
C GLY A 498 20.27 -17.73 -5.24
N THR A 499 20.70 -18.87 -4.72
CA THR A 499 21.57 -18.98 -3.54
C THR A 499 23.05 -18.71 -3.82
N ARG A 500 23.42 -18.35 -5.05
CA ARG A 500 24.80 -18.01 -5.43
C ARG A 500 25.23 -16.60 -5.01
N GLY A 501 24.30 -15.79 -4.51
CA GLY A 501 24.54 -14.41 -4.07
C GLY A 501 24.24 -14.18 -2.58
N PRO A 502 24.29 -12.93 -2.10
CA PRO A 502 24.10 -12.59 -0.68
C PRO A 502 22.64 -12.71 -0.18
N GLY A 503 21.72 -13.16 -1.04
CA GLY A 503 20.28 -13.25 -0.74
C GLY A 503 19.55 -11.91 -0.86
N GLU A 504 18.28 -11.90 -0.44
CA GLU A 504 17.44 -10.70 -0.44
C GLU A 504 17.98 -9.64 0.54
N HIS A 505 18.21 -8.44 0.04
CA HIS A 505 18.56 -7.29 0.88
C HIS A 505 17.30 -6.71 1.54
N PRO A 506 17.41 -6.16 2.77
CA PRO A 506 16.30 -5.42 3.33
C PRO A 506 15.95 -4.22 2.46
N GLN A 507 14.66 -4.07 2.11
CA GLN A 507 14.20 -2.97 1.25
C GLN A 507 13.17 -2.04 1.91
N TYR A 508 12.64 -2.44 3.07
CA TYR A 508 11.56 -1.71 3.76
C TYR A 508 12.11 -0.53 4.57
N ALA A 509 12.13 0.68 4.03
CA ALA A 509 12.67 1.83 4.76
C ALA A 509 11.55 2.60 5.44
N GLY A 510 10.95 2.08 6.50
CA GLY A 510 9.76 2.69 7.13
C GLY A 510 9.26 2.05 8.41
N TRP A 511 10.12 1.34 9.16
CA TRP A 511 9.78 0.72 10.45
C TRP A 511 9.44 1.74 11.54
N GLY A 512 8.49 1.40 12.40
CA GLY A 512 8.01 2.30 13.46
C GLY A 512 6.83 3.17 13.07
N GLY A 513 6.10 2.84 12.00
CA GLY A 513 4.90 3.57 11.63
C GLY A 513 3.74 3.35 12.61
N ALA A 514 2.67 4.14 12.46
CA ALA A 514 1.41 3.96 13.16
C ALA A 514 0.84 2.52 13.05
N GLN A 515 0.38 1.94 14.16
CA GLN A 515 -0.23 0.62 14.23
C GLN A 515 -1.55 0.61 15.00
N ALA A 516 -2.46 -0.28 14.61
CA ALA A 516 -3.72 -0.54 15.31
C ALA A 516 -3.52 -1.69 16.32
N ASP A 517 -3.92 -1.49 17.58
CA ASP A 517 -3.81 -2.45 18.70
C ASP A 517 -2.37 -2.90 19.03
N ARG A 518 -1.38 -2.15 18.55
CA ARG A 518 0.06 -2.36 18.79
C ARG A 518 0.77 -1.01 18.90
N ALA A 519 1.86 -0.98 19.64
CA ALA A 519 2.80 0.14 19.64
C ALA A 519 3.47 0.29 18.26
N ALA A 520 4.13 1.42 18.02
CA ALA A 520 4.71 1.75 16.71
C ALA A 520 5.68 0.67 16.17
N TYR A 521 6.38 -0.05 17.05
CA TYR A 521 7.31 -1.13 16.72
C TYR A 521 6.73 -2.54 16.95
N GLY A 522 5.41 -2.70 16.96
CA GLY A 522 4.74 -4.00 17.03
C GLY A 522 4.65 -4.60 18.43
N ASP A 523 5.14 -3.90 19.46
CA ASP A 523 4.97 -4.29 20.86
C ASP A 523 3.51 -4.14 21.32
N VAL A 524 3.19 -4.71 22.48
CA VAL A 524 1.90 -4.52 23.15
C VAL A 524 1.78 -3.06 23.61
N LEU A 525 0.61 -2.44 23.40
CA LEU A 525 0.29 -1.12 23.93
C LEU A 525 0.38 -1.16 25.46
N ARG A 526 1.37 -0.50 26.04
CA ARG A 526 1.62 -0.54 27.47
C ARG A 526 2.17 0.79 27.98
N VAL A 527 1.41 1.43 28.87
CA VAL A 527 1.82 2.70 29.49
C VAL A 527 1.97 2.52 30.99
N ALA A 528 3.17 2.75 31.52
CA ALA A 528 3.49 2.62 32.93
C ALA A 528 3.04 1.27 33.49
N THR A 529 3.42 0.18 32.80
CA THR A 529 3.10 -1.23 33.10
C THR A 529 1.63 -1.66 32.90
N ARG A 530 0.72 -0.72 32.60
CA ARG A 530 -0.67 -1.05 32.30
C ARG A 530 -0.82 -1.41 30.83
N ASN A 531 -1.25 -2.65 30.56
CA ASN A 531 -1.57 -3.13 29.22
C ASN A 531 -2.91 -2.55 28.74
N TYR A 532 -2.99 -2.33 27.44
CA TYR A 532 -4.20 -1.99 26.73
C TYR A 532 -4.38 -2.91 25.52
N ASP A 533 -5.60 -3.43 25.35
CA ASP A 533 -5.92 -4.33 24.23
C ASP A 533 -6.33 -3.54 22.98
N THR A 534 -6.69 -2.27 23.15
CA THR A 534 -7.15 -1.42 22.05
C THR A 534 -6.46 -0.08 22.03
N GLY A 535 -6.24 0.46 20.83
CA GLY A 535 -5.68 1.80 20.66
C GLY A 535 -4.91 1.95 19.38
N ILE A 536 -4.28 3.12 19.23
CA ILE A 536 -3.38 3.42 18.11
C ILE A 536 -2.01 3.76 18.68
N GLY A 537 -1.00 2.96 18.36
CA GLY A 537 0.39 3.24 18.66
C GLY A 537 1.03 4.06 17.54
N VAL A 538 1.78 5.09 17.88
CA VAL A 538 2.48 5.98 16.93
C VAL A 538 3.84 6.39 17.49
N LEU A 539 4.68 7.05 16.69
CA LEU A 539 5.79 7.81 17.23
C LEU A 539 5.34 9.22 17.57
N ALA A 540 5.97 9.85 18.57
CA ALA A 540 5.81 11.27 18.77
C ALA A 540 6.27 12.05 17.53
N GLY A 541 5.73 13.25 17.31
CA GLY A 541 5.87 13.95 16.04
C GLY A 541 4.88 13.46 14.98
N SER A 542 3.73 12.92 15.39
CA SER A 542 2.69 12.40 14.51
C SER A 542 1.42 13.24 14.51
N ARG A 543 0.70 13.17 13.39
CA ARG A 543 -0.66 13.69 13.20
C ARG A 543 -1.50 12.62 12.50
N LEU A 544 -2.53 12.14 13.19
CA LEU A 544 -3.54 11.26 12.62
C LEU A 544 -4.77 12.08 12.24
N GLU A 545 -5.36 11.82 11.09
CA GLU A 545 -6.63 12.36 10.63
C GLU A 545 -7.70 11.27 10.75
N VAL A 546 -8.82 11.57 11.38
CA VAL A 546 -9.90 10.62 11.66
C VAL A 546 -11.21 11.16 11.09
N ARG A 547 -11.82 10.43 10.17
CA ARG A 547 -13.16 10.75 9.67
C ARG A 547 -14.20 10.46 10.74
N ASN A 548 -14.97 11.46 11.13
CA ASN A 548 -16.02 11.31 12.12
C ASN A 548 -17.38 11.08 11.45
N ALA A 549 -17.92 9.86 11.56
CA ALA A 549 -19.22 9.46 11.03
C ALA A 549 -20.40 9.83 11.96
N GLY A 550 -20.41 11.07 12.46
CA GLY A 550 -21.50 11.59 13.31
C GLY A 550 -21.43 11.15 14.78
N TYR A 551 -20.25 10.77 15.28
CA TYR A 551 -20.03 10.61 16.72
C TYR A 551 -19.92 11.97 17.40
N THR A 552 -20.23 12.01 18.69
CA THR A 552 -20.34 13.24 19.48
C THR A 552 -19.16 13.41 20.42
N ARG A 553 -18.43 12.34 20.74
CA ARG A 553 -17.32 12.40 21.68
C ARG A 553 -16.15 11.52 21.26
N PHE A 554 -14.95 12.08 21.40
CA PHE A 554 -13.69 11.35 21.34
C PHE A 554 -13.17 11.10 22.77
N THR A 555 -12.59 9.92 23.01
CA THR A 555 -11.95 9.54 24.27
C THR A 555 -10.69 8.72 24.02
N ALA A 556 -9.65 8.89 24.84
CA ALA A 556 -8.46 8.04 24.89
C ALA A 556 -7.77 8.13 26.27
N ALA A 557 -6.92 7.15 26.58
CA ALA A 557 -5.87 7.26 27.58
C ALA A 557 -4.53 7.43 26.86
N VAL A 558 -3.87 8.57 27.03
CA VAL A 558 -2.65 8.91 26.27
C VAL A 558 -1.40 8.82 27.12
N GLY A 559 -0.32 8.29 26.55
CA GLY A 559 0.94 8.13 27.28
C GLY A 559 2.13 7.75 26.42
N VAL A 560 3.31 7.77 27.04
CA VAL A 560 4.54 7.25 26.43
C VAL A 560 4.56 5.74 26.65
N ASP A 561 4.68 4.99 25.56
CA ASP A 561 4.67 3.53 25.59
C ASP A 561 5.95 2.98 26.25
N ASP A 562 5.83 1.83 26.92
CA ASP A 562 6.91 1.19 27.66
C ASP A 562 8.02 0.62 26.73
N SER A 563 7.78 0.50 25.42
CA SER A 563 8.83 0.19 24.42
C SER A 563 9.72 1.41 24.10
N ALA A 564 9.30 2.62 24.47
CA ALA A 564 10.07 3.83 24.19
C ALA A 564 11.33 3.93 25.06
N SER A 565 12.32 4.68 24.56
CA SER A 565 13.47 5.05 25.38
C SER A 565 13.06 6.03 26.49
N PRO A 566 13.51 5.84 27.75
CA PRO A 566 13.32 6.83 28.81
C PRO A 566 13.89 8.22 28.48
N ALA A 567 14.82 8.31 27.54
CA ALA A 567 15.43 9.55 27.07
C ALA A 567 14.63 10.27 25.96
N GLY A 568 13.49 9.73 25.52
CA GLY A 568 12.71 10.24 24.37
C GLY A 568 12.10 11.64 24.57
N GLY A 569 12.09 12.13 25.81
CA GLY A 569 11.55 13.44 26.19
C GLY A 569 10.06 13.39 26.51
N ALA A 570 9.51 14.55 26.87
CA ALA A 570 8.08 14.67 27.17
C ALA A 570 7.25 14.87 25.90
N VAL A 571 6.03 14.33 25.90
CA VAL A 571 5.08 14.40 24.78
C VAL A 571 3.77 15.03 25.25
N ARG A 572 3.20 15.91 24.43
CA ARG A 572 1.88 16.50 24.63
C ARG A 572 0.93 15.96 23.56
N PHE A 573 -0.26 15.56 23.99
CA PHE A 573 -1.30 15.06 23.10
C PHE A 573 -2.36 16.14 22.93
N GLU A 574 -2.78 16.36 21.69
CA GLU A 574 -3.73 17.39 21.31
C GLU A 574 -4.80 16.79 20.41
N VAL A 575 -6.05 17.18 20.63
CA VAL A 575 -7.18 16.81 19.79
C VAL A 575 -7.72 18.07 19.14
N TYR A 576 -7.82 18.05 17.82
CA TYR A 576 -8.44 19.11 17.03
C TYR A 576 -9.68 18.57 16.32
N GLY A 577 -10.66 19.43 16.09
CA GLY A 577 -11.83 19.14 15.26
C GLY A 577 -11.97 20.23 14.23
N ASP A 578 -11.94 19.84 12.95
CA ASP A 578 -11.99 20.74 11.80
C ASP A 578 -11.02 21.94 11.96
N GLY A 579 -9.78 21.66 12.39
CA GLY A 579 -8.72 22.66 12.57
C GLY A 579 -8.72 23.38 13.93
N ARG A 580 -9.79 23.27 14.72
CA ARG A 580 -9.90 23.93 16.03
C ARG A 580 -9.43 23.02 17.15
N LYS A 581 -8.55 23.50 18.03
CA LYS A 581 -8.12 22.73 19.22
C LYS A 581 -9.32 22.51 20.16
N LEU A 582 -9.59 21.26 20.50
CA LEU A 582 -10.69 20.84 21.37
C LEU A 582 -10.19 20.38 22.74
N ALA A 583 -9.05 19.70 22.78
CA ALA A 583 -8.46 19.20 24.01
C ALA A 583 -6.93 19.15 23.93
N THR A 584 -6.28 19.21 25.09
CA THR A 584 -4.84 19.00 25.23
C THR A 584 -4.55 18.29 26.54
N SER A 585 -3.59 17.37 26.54
CA SER A 585 -3.03 16.82 27.76
C SER A 585 -2.01 17.78 28.38
N ARG A 586 -1.63 17.52 29.63
CA ARG A 586 -0.31 17.93 30.14
C ARG A 586 0.80 17.21 29.36
N ALA A 587 2.03 17.69 29.45
CA ALA A 587 3.16 16.91 28.94
C ALA A 587 3.33 15.64 29.79
N VAL A 588 3.52 14.49 29.13
CA VAL A 588 3.67 13.16 29.72
C VAL A 588 5.06 12.62 29.40
N LYS A 589 5.69 11.96 30.36
CA LYS A 589 7.02 11.35 30.21
C LYS A 589 6.95 9.83 30.33
N PHE A 590 8.00 9.16 29.87
CA PHE A 590 8.18 7.71 30.09
C PHE A 590 8.01 7.35 31.57
N GLY A 591 7.28 6.27 31.84
CA GLY A 591 7.01 5.76 33.19
C GLY A 591 5.89 6.48 33.95
N GLU A 592 5.33 7.57 33.42
CA GLU A 592 4.15 8.20 34.00
C GLU A 592 2.86 7.49 33.55
N ALA A 593 1.88 7.39 34.46
CA ALA A 593 0.58 6.81 34.15
C ALA A 593 -0.11 7.55 32.99
N ALA A 594 -0.84 6.79 32.17
CA ALA A 594 -1.62 7.32 31.06
C ALA A 594 -2.61 8.40 31.55
N VAL A 595 -2.72 9.47 30.78
CA VAL A 595 -3.59 10.61 31.08
C VAL A 595 -4.89 10.46 30.30
N PRO A 596 -6.07 10.52 30.93
CA PRO A 596 -7.33 10.52 30.20
C PRO A 596 -7.47 11.81 29.38
N LEU A 597 -7.88 11.69 28.13
CA LEU A 597 -8.12 12.80 27.21
C LEU A 597 -9.46 12.60 26.51
N ALA A 598 -10.29 13.64 26.47
CA ALA A 598 -11.59 13.59 25.82
C ALA A 598 -11.91 14.92 25.16
N ALA A 599 -12.71 14.88 24.09
CA ALA A 599 -13.15 16.06 23.36
C ALA A 599 -14.60 15.88 22.87
N ASP A 600 -15.37 16.97 22.87
CA ASP A 600 -16.65 17.05 22.16
C ASP A 600 -16.36 17.24 20.68
N VAL A 601 -16.81 16.28 19.87
CA VAL A 601 -16.63 16.24 18.42
C VAL A 601 -17.99 16.31 17.70
N THR A 602 -19.03 16.78 18.39
CA THR A 602 -20.36 16.98 17.81
C THR A 602 -20.28 17.92 16.61
N GLY A 603 -20.72 17.42 15.45
CA GLY A 603 -20.69 18.16 14.18
C GLY A 603 -19.32 18.30 13.53
N VAL A 604 -18.25 17.78 14.16
CA VAL A 604 -16.89 17.75 13.58
C VAL A 604 -16.82 16.70 12.48
N LYS A 605 -16.24 17.03 11.33
CA LYS A 605 -16.05 16.08 10.21
C LYS A 605 -14.72 15.35 10.26
N ILE A 606 -13.65 16.08 10.57
CA ILE A 606 -12.29 15.55 10.71
C ILE A 606 -11.78 15.85 12.12
N VAL A 607 -11.46 14.79 12.85
CA VAL A 607 -10.74 14.86 14.12
C VAL A 607 -9.26 14.65 13.83
N GLU A 608 -8.39 15.54 14.31
CA GLU A 608 -6.94 15.38 14.17
C GLU A 608 -6.31 15.12 15.54
N LEU A 609 -5.56 14.03 15.63
CA LEU A 609 -4.86 13.60 16.84
C LEU A 609 -3.38 13.88 16.68
N VAL A 610 -2.82 14.78 17.49
CA VAL A 610 -1.43 15.21 17.39
C VAL A 610 -0.67 14.79 18.63
N ALA A 611 0.41 14.03 18.46
CA ALA A 611 1.35 13.72 19.53
C ALA A 611 2.62 14.56 19.33
N ARG A 612 2.74 15.66 20.06
CA ARG A 612 3.79 16.67 19.87
C ARG A 612 4.93 16.47 20.88
N ARG A 613 6.17 16.45 20.38
CA ARG A 613 7.36 16.45 21.25
C ARG A 613 7.56 17.83 21.88
N ALA A 614 8.20 17.87 23.04
CA ALA A 614 8.72 19.12 23.58
C ALA A 614 9.73 19.78 22.63
N ASP A 615 9.70 21.11 22.55
CA ASP A 615 10.60 21.88 21.68
C ASP A 615 12.07 21.59 21.98
N GLY A 616 12.89 21.46 20.93
CA GLY A 616 14.33 21.20 21.05
C GLY A 616 14.71 19.76 21.43
N ALA A 617 13.75 18.83 21.51
CA ALA A 617 14.05 17.41 21.74
C ALA A 617 14.94 16.84 20.62
N ARG A 618 15.99 16.09 21.01
CA ARG A 618 16.94 15.44 20.11
C ARG A 618 16.72 13.92 20.09
N GLY A 619 17.22 13.23 19.07
CA GLY A 619 17.14 11.77 18.93
C GLY A 619 15.79 11.27 18.40
N ASP A 620 15.67 9.94 18.30
CA ASP A 620 14.48 9.27 17.78
C ASP A 620 13.23 9.63 18.61
N PRO A 621 12.08 9.90 17.98
CA PRO A 621 10.86 10.14 18.71
C PRO A 621 10.43 8.90 19.51
N PRO A 622 9.98 9.06 20.77
CA PRO A 622 9.48 7.95 21.57
C PRO A 622 8.20 7.38 20.94
N ALA A 623 8.00 6.07 21.10
CA ALA A 623 6.71 5.45 20.88
C ALA A 623 5.69 5.97 21.91
N VAL A 624 4.48 6.22 21.46
CA VAL A 624 3.39 6.75 22.27
C VAL A 624 2.06 6.14 21.87
N ASP A 625 1.16 6.08 22.84
CA ASP A 625 -0.11 5.40 22.68
C ASP A 625 -1.29 6.36 22.80
N TRP A 626 -2.23 6.21 21.88
CA TRP A 626 -3.61 6.62 22.04
C TRP A 626 -4.41 5.38 22.47
N ALA A 627 -4.21 4.94 23.71
CA ALA A 627 -4.83 3.73 24.24
C ALA A 627 -6.35 3.92 24.44
N ASP A 628 -7.12 2.87 24.14
CA ASP A 628 -8.59 2.87 24.10
C ASP A 628 -9.19 4.04 23.31
N ALA A 629 -8.45 4.57 22.32
CA ALA A 629 -8.91 5.66 21.50
C ALA A 629 -10.20 5.27 20.77
N ALA A 630 -11.27 6.04 20.99
CA ALA A 630 -12.60 5.72 20.52
C ALA A 630 -13.42 6.95 20.14
N LEU A 631 -14.36 6.74 19.24
CA LEU A 631 -15.46 7.64 18.94
C LEU A 631 -16.76 7.04 19.47
N VAL A 632 -17.50 7.81 20.28
CA VAL A 632 -18.73 7.39 20.94
C VAL A 632 -19.88 8.38 20.70
N ARG A 633 -21.11 7.88 20.74
CA ARG A 633 -22.35 8.65 20.59
C ARG A 633 -22.93 9.10 21.92
#